data_AF-A0A2P2KYT3-F1
#
_entry.id   AF-A0A2P2KYT3-F1
#
_cell.length_a   1.000
_cell.length_b   1.000
_cell.length_c   1.000
_cell.angle_alpha   90.00
_cell.angle_beta   90.00
_cell.angle_gamma   90.00
#
_symmetry.space_group_name_H-M   'P 1'
#
loop_
_entity.id
_entity.type
_entity.pdbx_description
1 polymer ?
#
loop_
_entity_poly.entity_id
_entity_poly.type
_entity_poly.pdbx_seq_one_letter_code
_entity_poly.pdbx_strand_id
1 'polypeptide(L)'
;MISNDPILSGVKLIAEAWDTGGLYQVGSFPHWTIWSEWNGKYRDIVRQFIKGTNGFSGAFAECLCGSPNLYQEGGRKPWNSINFVCAHDGFTLADLVTYNNKHNSANGEDNNDGENHNHSWNCGQEGEFASISVKKLRKRQMRNFFLCLMVSQGVPMMYMGDEYGHTKGGNNNTYCHDNDINYFWWDKKDESSSDFFRFCHLMTNFRHECESLGLYDFPTAERLQWHGQAPGRPDWSETSRFVAFTLIDSVKGEIYVAFNAYHFPVTIALPERPGYRWEPLVDTSKPAPFDFLSSNLPERDTAIKQYSHFLDSNLYPMLSYSSVILTLTPAVIA
;
A
#
# COMPACT_ATOMS: atom_id res chain seq x y z
N MET A 1 27.89 0.39 -24.08
CA MET A 1 26.99 0.82 -22.99
C MET A 1 25.99 -0.30 -22.77
N ILE A 2 25.81 -0.76 -21.53
CA ILE A 2 24.97 -1.93 -21.22
C ILE A 2 23.57 -1.84 -21.82
N SER A 3 23.00 -0.63 -21.87
CA SER A 3 21.65 -0.37 -22.36
C SER A 3 21.42 -0.64 -23.86
N ASN A 4 22.49 -0.74 -24.65
CA ASN A 4 22.43 -1.00 -26.09
C ASN A 4 23.05 -2.36 -26.46
N ASP A 5 23.34 -3.21 -25.47
CA ASP A 5 23.92 -4.52 -25.72
C ASP A 5 22.84 -5.47 -26.31
N PRO A 6 23.02 -6.02 -27.52
CA PRO A 6 22.05 -6.91 -28.14
C PRO A 6 21.75 -8.18 -27.33
N ILE A 7 22.70 -8.65 -26.50
CA ILE A 7 22.49 -9.81 -25.64
C ILE A 7 21.52 -9.48 -24.51
N LEU A 8 21.51 -8.23 -24.04
CA LEU A 8 20.71 -7.78 -22.90
C LEU A 8 19.39 -7.12 -23.29
N SER A 9 19.07 -7.00 -24.58
CA SER A 9 17.90 -6.23 -25.06
C SER A 9 16.55 -6.76 -24.57
N GLY A 10 16.48 -8.02 -24.13
CA GLY A 10 15.28 -8.63 -23.54
C GLY A 10 15.29 -8.73 -22.01
N VAL A 11 16.34 -8.23 -21.35
CA VAL A 11 16.53 -8.33 -19.90
C VAL A 11 15.91 -7.11 -19.21
N LYS A 12 15.28 -7.33 -18.06
CA LYS A 12 14.76 -6.24 -17.22
C LYS A 12 15.91 -5.65 -16.41
N LEU A 13 16.12 -4.35 -16.52
CA LEU A 13 17.17 -3.63 -15.79
C LEU A 13 16.51 -2.74 -14.73
N ILE A 14 16.97 -2.88 -13.48
CA ILE A 14 16.46 -2.14 -12.33
C ILE A 14 17.64 -1.51 -11.60
N ALA A 15 17.56 -0.21 -11.33
CA ALA A 15 18.59 0.54 -10.61
C ALA A 15 18.13 0.87 -9.18
N GLU A 16 19.03 0.69 -8.22
CA GLU A 16 19.03 1.45 -6.98
C GLU A 16 19.80 2.75 -7.26
N ALA A 17 19.08 3.83 -7.58
CA ALA A 17 19.67 5.01 -8.20
C ALA A 17 20.26 6.01 -7.19
N TRP A 18 21.05 5.53 -6.24
CA TRP A 18 21.78 6.34 -5.26
C TRP A 18 23.05 5.65 -4.79
N ASP A 19 23.93 6.38 -4.10
CA ASP A 19 25.13 5.84 -3.46
C ASP A 19 25.37 6.40 -2.06
N THR A 20 26.32 5.81 -1.34
CA THR A 20 26.71 6.25 0.01
C THR A 20 27.51 7.56 0.02
N GLY A 21 27.90 8.08 -1.15
CA GLY A 21 28.57 9.37 -1.31
C GLY A 21 27.60 10.56 -1.37
N GLY A 22 26.29 10.29 -1.33
CA GLY A 22 25.22 11.30 -1.35
C GLY A 22 24.67 11.58 -2.74
N LEU A 23 25.09 10.84 -3.77
CA LEU A 23 24.46 10.92 -5.09
C LEU A 23 23.04 10.35 -5.01
N TYR A 24 22.06 11.09 -5.55
CA TYR A 24 20.67 10.67 -5.62
C TYR A 24 20.09 10.97 -7.00
N GLN A 25 19.78 9.92 -7.76
CA GLN A 25 19.34 9.97 -9.16
C GLN A 25 17.96 9.35 -9.41
N VAL A 26 17.17 9.10 -8.36
CA VAL A 26 15.77 8.66 -8.55
C VAL A 26 15.00 9.73 -9.32
N GLY A 27 14.36 9.35 -10.41
CA GLY A 27 13.71 10.27 -11.33
C GLY A 27 14.62 10.81 -12.46
N SER A 28 15.92 10.56 -12.41
CA SER A 28 16.89 11.10 -13.38
C SER A 28 18.00 10.13 -13.79
N PHE A 29 17.93 8.85 -13.42
CA PHE A 29 18.90 7.85 -13.82
C PHE A 29 18.95 7.75 -15.35
N PRO A 30 20.15 7.68 -15.97
CA PRO A 30 20.27 7.45 -17.40
C PRO A 30 19.57 6.15 -17.82
N HIS A 31 18.40 6.27 -18.47
CA HIS A 31 17.47 5.14 -18.56
C HIS A 31 17.33 4.52 -19.94
N TRP A 32 17.63 5.23 -21.03
CA TRP A 32 17.44 4.76 -22.42
C TRP A 32 16.09 4.06 -22.65
N THR A 33 15.06 4.50 -21.92
CA THR A 33 13.71 3.90 -21.85
C THR A 33 13.59 2.45 -21.38
N ILE A 34 14.66 1.81 -20.88
CA ILE A 34 14.67 0.39 -20.49
C ILE A 34 14.93 0.14 -18.99
N TRP A 35 15.42 1.14 -18.26
CA TRP A 35 15.69 1.00 -16.82
C TRP A 35 14.46 1.37 -15.99
N SER A 36 14.15 0.53 -15.01
CA SER A 36 13.28 0.88 -13.88
C SER A 36 14.13 1.24 -12.66
N GLU A 37 13.53 1.89 -11.67
CA GLU A 37 14.24 2.36 -10.48
C GLU A 37 13.50 1.93 -9.21
N TRP A 38 14.25 1.55 -8.17
CA TRP A 38 13.70 1.50 -6.82
C TRP A 38 13.23 2.88 -6.40
N ASN A 39 11.92 3.04 -6.21
CA ASN A 39 11.33 4.33 -5.87
C ASN A 39 11.37 4.56 -4.35
N GLY A 40 12.52 5.04 -3.85
CA GLY A 40 12.68 5.40 -2.44
C GLY A 40 11.71 6.51 -1.98
N LYS A 41 11.31 7.42 -2.89
CA LYS A 41 10.31 8.45 -2.56
C LYS A 41 8.92 7.86 -2.30
N TYR A 42 8.53 6.83 -3.07
CA TYR A 42 7.29 6.09 -2.84
C TYR A 42 7.26 5.53 -1.43
N ARG A 43 8.33 4.83 -1.02
CA ARG A 43 8.48 4.28 0.33
C ARG A 43 8.24 5.36 1.40
N ASP A 44 8.94 6.48 1.30
CA ASP A 44 8.91 7.51 2.34
C ASP A 44 7.56 8.22 2.42
N ILE A 45 6.97 8.58 1.26
CA ILE A 45 5.66 9.24 1.19
C ILE A 45 4.55 8.32 1.71
N VAL A 46 4.53 7.06 1.28
CA VAL A 46 3.52 6.09 1.72
C VAL A 46 3.61 5.85 3.22
N ARG A 47 4.82 5.69 3.76
CA ARG A 47 5.06 5.58 5.22
C ARG A 47 4.55 6.80 5.98
N GLN A 48 4.86 8.01 5.50
CA GLN A 48 4.42 9.25 6.14
C GLN A 48 2.89 9.44 6.08
N PHE A 49 2.26 9.20 4.93
CA PHE A 49 0.81 9.37 4.78
C PHE A 49 0.04 8.35 5.62
N ILE A 50 0.35 7.05 5.50
CA ILE A 50 -0.43 5.98 6.15
C ILE A 50 -0.32 6.04 7.68
N LYS A 51 0.79 6.51 8.26
CA LYS A 51 0.86 6.76 9.71
C LYS A 51 0.13 8.04 10.15
N GLY A 52 -0.41 8.80 9.22
CA GLY A 52 -1.16 10.02 9.47
C GLY A 52 -0.25 11.22 9.75
N THR A 53 0.67 11.53 8.85
CA THR A 53 1.49 12.76 8.93
C THR A 53 0.88 13.86 8.08
N ASN A 54 0.90 15.09 8.58
CA ASN A 54 0.44 16.26 7.81
C ASN A 54 1.34 16.51 6.59
N GLY A 55 0.78 17.04 5.51
CA GLY A 55 1.51 17.52 4.34
C GLY A 55 1.73 16.51 3.21
N PHE A 56 1.14 15.31 3.31
CA PHE A 56 1.47 14.19 2.39
C PHE A 56 0.34 13.76 1.45
N SER A 57 -0.89 14.29 1.54
CA SER A 57 -2.03 13.79 0.74
C SER A 57 -1.80 13.91 -0.78
N GLY A 58 -1.32 15.07 -1.25
CA GLY A 58 -1.02 15.28 -2.67
C GLY A 58 0.12 14.38 -3.17
N ALA A 59 1.23 14.31 -2.42
CA ALA A 59 2.36 13.43 -2.76
C ALA A 59 1.96 11.95 -2.75
N PHE A 60 1.09 11.54 -1.83
CA PHE A 60 0.53 10.19 -1.78
C PHE A 60 -0.34 9.88 -3.00
N ALA A 61 -1.13 10.84 -3.47
CA ALA A 61 -1.88 10.72 -4.72
C ALA A 61 -0.97 10.55 -5.94
N GLU A 62 0.18 11.25 -6.00
CA GLU A 62 1.19 11.03 -7.04
C GLU A 62 1.78 9.61 -6.97
N CYS A 63 2.06 9.09 -5.78
CA CYS A 63 2.51 7.70 -5.58
C CYS A 63 1.48 6.68 -6.10
N LEU A 64 0.19 6.88 -5.80
CA LEU A 64 -0.88 6.03 -6.31
C LEU A 64 -0.95 6.03 -7.85
N CYS A 65 -0.58 7.14 -8.51
CA CYS A 65 -0.51 7.26 -9.96
C CYS A 65 0.82 6.76 -10.58
N GLY A 66 1.73 6.15 -9.82
CA GLY A 66 3.01 5.65 -10.33
C GLY A 66 4.09 6.72 -10.42
N SER A 67 3.98 7.76 -9.60
CA SER A 67 4.94 8.88 -9.49
C SER A 67 5.20 9.62 -10.82
N PRO A 68 4.15 10.18 -11.47
CA PRO A 68 4.31 10.97 -12.70
C PRO A 68 5.26 12.15 -12.53
N ASN A 69 5.30 12.75 -11.33
CA ASN A 69 6.24 13.79 -10.92
C ASN A 69 7.73 13.40 -11.04
N LEU A 70 8.05 12.10 -11.06
CA LEU A 70 9.41 11.58 -11.23
C LEU A 70 9.68 11.08 -12.66
N TYR A 71 8.69 10.47 -13.29
CA TYR A 71 8.91 9.64 -14.48
C TYR A 71 8.28 10.23 -15.75
N GLN A 72 7.17 10.97 -15.65
CA GLN A 72 6.38 11.35 -16.83
C GLN A 72 7.08 12.36 -17.74
N GLU A 73 7.66 13.43 -17.19
CA GLU A 73 8.32 14.48 -17.98
C GLU A 73 9.54 13.94 -18.75
N GLY A 74 10.24 12.95 -18.18
CA GLY A 74 11.37 12.27 -18.82
C GLY A 74 11.02 11.23 -19.88
N GLY A 75 9.74 11.15 -20.30
CA GLY A 75 9.29 10.20 -21.32
C GLY A 75 9.23 8.74 -20.84
N ARG A 76 9.22 8.52 -19.52
CA ARG A 76 9.06 7.20 -18.91
C ARG A 76 7.60 6.89 -18.62
N LYS A 77 7.34 5.68 -18.13
CA LYS A 77 6.02 5.11 -17.87
C LYS A 77 5.89 4.75 -16.39
N PRO A 78 4.66 4.48 -15.88
CA PRO A 78 4.48 4.07 -14.48
C PRO A 78 5.34 2.87 -14.09
N TRP A 79 5.53 1.91 -15.00
CA TRP A 79 6.31 0.69 -14.73
C TRP A 79 7.80 0.94 -14.53
N ASN A 80 8.33 2.13 -14.86
CA ASN A 80 9.70 2.51 -14.49
C ASN A 80 9.85 2.74 -12.97
N SER A 81 8.74 2.85 -12.23
CA SER A 81 8.72 2.90 -10.78
C SER A 81 8.58 1.50 -10.18
N ILE A 82 9.62 1.02 -9.50
CA ILE A 82 9.52 -0.13 -8.59
C ILE A 82 9.09 0.40 -7.22
N ASN A 83 7.81 0.22 -6.91
CA ASN A 83 7.21 0.65 -5.66
C ASN A 83 7.49 -0.38 -4.58
N PHE A 84 7.90 0.08 -3.39
CA PHE A 84 8.09 -0.78 -2.24
C PHE A 84 7.80 -0.01 -0.95
N VAL A 85 7.29 -0.70 0.06
CA VAL A 85 7.10 -0.14 1.41
C VAL A 85 8.26 -0.56 2.31
N CYS A 86 8.77 -1.77 2.14
CA CYS A 86 9.88 -2.34 2.89
C CYS A 86 10.79 -3.12 1.93
N ALA A 87 12.04 -3.31 2.35
CA ALA A 87 13.06 -4.06 1.64
C ALA A 87 13.84 -4.89 2.67
N HIS A 88 14.91 -5.56 2.22
CA HIS A 88 15.83 -6.23 3.14
C HIS A 88 16.51 -5.25 4.08
N ASP A 89 16.85 -4.07 3.57
CA ASP A 89 17.31 -2.92 4.34
C ASP A 89 16.13 -2.17 4.98
N GLY A 90 16.30 -1.79 6.23
CA GLY A 90 15.27 -1.14 7.03
C GLY A 90 14.35 -2.12 7.76
N PHE A 91 13.26 -1.57 8.30
CA PHE A 91 12.24 -2.36 8.98
C PHE A 91 11.47 -3.27 8.03
N THR A 92 11.08 -4.45 8.54
CA THR A 92 9.96 -5.25 8.03
C THR A 92 8.65 -4.47 8.13
N LEU A 93 7.61 -4.94 7.44
CA LEU A 93 6.28 -4.34 7.53
C LEU A 93 5.69 -4.43 8.95
N ALA A 94 5.95 -5.52 9.68
CA ALA A 94 5.49 -5.67 11.06
C ALA A 94 6.25 -4.73 12.01
N ASP A 95 7.57 -4.55 11.80
CA ASP A 95 8.38 -3.67 12.64
C ASP A 95 8.09 -2.20 12.38
N LEU A 96 7.77 -1.83 11.13
CA LEU A 96 7.36 -0.50 10.71
C LEU A 96 6.17 0.05 11.52
N VAL A 97 5.27 -0.85 11.97
CA VAL A 97 4.09 -0.50 12.78
C VAL A 97 4.28 -0.80 14.28
N THR A 98 5.44 -1.30 14.67
CA THR A 98 5.73 -1.79 16.04
C THR A 98 6.80 -0.98 16.75
N TYR A 99 7.73 -0.36 16.01
CA TYR A 99 8.88 0.35 16.56
C TYR A 99 8.99 1.76 16.00
N ASN A 100 9.24 2.74 16.87
CA ASN A 100 9.60 4.10 16.46
C ASN A 100 11.10 4.22 16.16
N ASN A 101 11.94 3.48 16.89
CA ASN A 101 13.40 3.54 16.78
C ASN A 101 13.98 2.17 16.43
N LYS A 102 15.14 2.17 15.77
CA LYS A 102 15.90 0.93 15.47
C LYS A 102 16.52 0.34 16.74
N HIS A 103 16.60 -0.99 16.80
CA HIS A 103 17.15 -1.80 17.88
C HIS A 103 18.21 -2.76 17.31
N ASN A 104 19.32 -2.19 16.85
CA ASN A 104 20.40 -2.87 16.13
C ASN A 104 21.57 -3.26 17.04
N SER A 105 21.40 -3.24 18.37
CA SER A 105 22.49 -3.53 19.32
C SER A 105 23.17 -4.89 19.08
N ALA A 106 22.41 -5.87 18.58
CA ALA A 106 22.92 -7.19 18.21
C ALA A 106 23.89 -7.19 17.02
N ASN A 107 24.02 -6.08 16.27
CA ASN A 107 24.93 -5.95 15.13
C ASN A 107 26.37 -5.65 15.55
N GLY A 108 26.59 -5.25 16.81
CA GLY A 108 27.93 -4.97 17.36
C GLY A 108 28.50 -3.60 17.03
N GLU A 109 27.70 -2.68 16.46
CA GLU A 109 28.11 -1.32 16.09
C GLU A 109 27.50 -0.25 17.02
N ASP A 110 27.15 -0.62 18.26
CA ASP A 110 26.55 0.26 19.27
C ASP A 110 25.31 1.03 18.75
N ASN A 111 24.51 0.38 17.89
CA ASN A 111 23.32 0.95 17.24
C ASN A 111 23.61 2.14 16.31
N ASN A 112 24.85 2.32 15.85
CA ASN A 112 25.22 3.37 14.90
C ASN A 112 24.86 3.03 13.45
N ASP A 113 24.71 1.75 13.13
CA ASP A 113 24.41 1.22 11.80
C ASP A 113 22.90 1.27 11.47
N GLY A 114 22.54 1.26 10.18
CA GLY A 114 21.15 1.29 9.71
C GLY A 114 20.48 2.67 9.71
N GLU A 115 19.28 2.74 9.14
CA GLU A 115 18.53 4.00 8.93
C GLU A 115 17.98 4.58 10.24
N ASN A 116 18.14 5.88 10.45
CA ASN A 116 17.59 6.59 11.61
C ASN A 116 16.16 7.10 11.36
N HIS A 117 15.84 7.51 10.13
CA HIS A 117 14.55 8.09 9.74
C HIS A 117 13.66 7.07 9.05
N ASN A 118 13.19 6.08 9.81
CA ASN A 118 12.40 4.97 9.26
C ASN A 118 10.98 5.36 8.81
N HIS A 119 10.51 6.57 9.17
CA HIS A 119 9.12 7.00 9.01
C HIS A 119 8.10 6.01 9.58
N SER A 120 8.48 5.31 10.65
CA SER A 120 7.68 4.29 11.33
C SER A 120 6.75 4.90 12.39
N TRP A 121 5.82 4.09 12.89
CA TRP A 121 5.02 4.43 14.06
C TRP A 121 4.61 3.18 14.81
N ASN A 122 4.99 3.08 16.09
CA ASN A 122 4.71 1.95 16.96
C ASN A 122 3.21 1.73 17.31
N CYS A 123 2.31 2.54 16.75
CA CYS A 123 0.87 2.51 16.97
C CYS A 123 0.44 2.80 18.42
N GLY A 124 1.33 3.37 19.24
CA GLY A 124 1.07 3.86 20.60
C GLY A 124 1.93 3.25 21.70
N GLN A 125 2.54 2.08 21.48
CA GLN A 125 3.41 1.40 22.45
C GLN A 125 4.59 0.77 21.72
N GLU A 126 5.82 0.86 22.25
CA GLU A 126 7.02 0.34 21.58
C GLU A 126 7.13 -1.19 21.76
N GLY A 127 7.45 -1.92 20.69
CA GLY A 127 7.73 -3.36 20.75
C GLY A 127 6.49 -4.25 20.79
N GLU A 128 6.71 -5.56 20.89
CA GLU A 128 5.66 -6.58 20.74
C GLU A 128 4.65 -6.62 21.90
N PHE A 129 5.10 -6.23 23.10
CA PHE A 129 4.30 -6.23 24.32
C PHE A 129 3.39 -5.00 24.39
N ALA A 130 2.29 -5.07 23.64
CA ALA A 130 1.31 -4.01 23.56
C ALA A 130 -0.12 -4.49 23.90
N SER A 131 -0.97 -3.53 24.26
CA SER A 131 -2.40 -3.72 24.48
C SER A 131 -3.12 -4.23 23.22
N ILE A 132 -4.29 -4.85 23.42
CA ILE A 132 -5.10 -5.42 22.33
C ILE A 132 -5.50 -4.34 21.31
N SER A 133 -5.81 -3.13 21.75
CA SER A 133 -6.14 -2.01 20.85
C SER A 133 -4.98 -1.64 19.93
N VAL A 134 -3.75 -1.56 20.46
CA VAL A 134 -2.54 -1.32 19.67
C VAL A 134 -2.29 -2.45 18.68
N LYS A 135 -2.39 -3.72 19.11
CA LYS A 135 -2.24 -4.88 18.22
C LYS A 135 -3.26 -4.88 17.07
N LYS A 136 -4.51 -4.50 17.33
CA LYS A 136 -5.56 -4.35 16.30
C LYS A 136 -5.24 -3.22 15.31
N LEU A 137 -4.70 -2.11 15.78
CA LEU A 137 -4.27 -1.01 14.92
C LEU A 137 -3.08 -1.42 14.05
N ARG A 138 -2.08 -2.14 14.60
CA ARG A 138 -0.95 -2.67 13.84
C ARG A 138 -1.38 -3.58 12.70
N LYS A 139 -2.25 -4.56 12.97
CA LYS A 139 -2.81 -5.47 11.95
C LYS A 139 -3.50 -4.73 10.81
N ARG A 140 -4.16 -3.61 11.13
CA ARG A 140 -4.84 -2.75 10.16
C ARG A 140 -3.86 -1.89 9.36
N GLN A 141 -2.85 -1.32 10.02
CA GLN A 141 -1.79 -0.55 9.34
C GLN A 141 -1.01 -1.42 8.35
N MET A 142 -0.65 -2.66 8.71
CA MET A 142 -0.02 -3.61 7.80
C MET A 142 -0.89 -3.84 6.54
N ARG A 143 -2.21 -3.99 6.72
CA ARG A 143 -3.15 -4.11 5.59
C ARG A 143 -3.25 -2.82 4.78
N ASN A 144 -3.25 -1.64 5.40
CA ASN A 144 -3.29 -0.36 4.70
C ASN A 144 -2.06 -0.19 3.80
N PHE A 145 -0.87 -0.50 4.32
CA PHE A 145 0.38 -0.49 3.56
C PHE A 145 0.35 -1.46 2.39
N PHE A 146 -0.06 -2.71 2.65
CA PHE A 146 -0.13 -3.73 1.61
C PHE A 146 -1.17 -3.39 0.53
N LEU A 147 -2.34 -2.89 0.94
CA LEU A 147 -3.40 -2.44 0.03
C LEU A 147 -2.89 -1.29 -0.83
N CYS A 148 -2.26 -0.26 -0.24
CA CYS A 148 -1.66 0.85 -0.97
C CYS A 148 -0.67 0.38 -2.04
N LEU A 149 0.25 -0.52 -1.67
CA LEU A 149 1.20 -1.12 -2.60
C LEU A 149 0.50 -1.82 -3.77
N MET A 150 -0.57 -2.58 -3.48
CA MET A 150 -1.31 -3.36 -4.47
C MET A 150 -2.28 -2.57 -5.34
N VAL A 151 -2.66 -1.35 -4.97
CA VAL A 151 -3.55 -0.48 -5.78
C VAL A 151 -2.82 0.67 -6.47
N SER A 152 -1.52 0.87 -6.19
CA SER A 152 -0.72 1.90 -6.87
C SER A 152 -0.34 1.48 -8.28
N GLN A 153 -0.31 2.41 -9.23
CA GLN A 153 0.32 2.19 -10.53
C GLN A 153 1.84 1.99 -10.38
N GLY A 154 2.46 1.33 -11.35
CA GLY A 154 3.87 0.91 -11.29
C GLY A 154 4.02 -0.56 -10.90
N VAL A 155 5.24 -0.97 -10.54
CA VAL A 155 5.55 -2.38 -10.25
C VAL A 155 5.74 -2.56 -8.75
N PRO A 156 4.86 -3.29 -8.03
CA PRO A 156 5.03 -3.51 -6.61
C PRO A 156 6.12 -4.57 -6.35
N MET A 157 6.99 -4.28 -5.39
CA MET A 157 7.96 -5.23 -4.84
C MET A 157 7.60 -5.49 -3.36
N MET A 158 7.52 -6.77 -3.01
CA MET A 158 7.30 -7.22 -1.63
C MET A 158 8.61 -7.76 -1.06
N TYR A 159 8.88 -7.45 0.20
CA TYR A 159 9.99 -8.07 0.93
C TYR A 159 9.57 -9.41 1.52
N MET A 160 10.50 -10.36 1.53
CA MET A 160 10.29 -11.70 2.04
C MET A 160 9.78 -11.67 3.50
N GLY A 161 8.62 -12.29 3.72
CA GLY A 161 8.03 -12.47 5.03
C GLY A 161 7.10 -11.33 5.47
N ASP A 162 7.11 -10.19 4.77
CA ASP A 162 6.13 -9.15 5.00
C ASP A 162 4.72 -9.68 4.82
N GLU A 163 4.48 -10.65 3.94
CA GLU A 163 3.15 -11.22 3.66
C GLU A 163 2.53 -12.01 4.80
N TYR A 164 3.30 -12.40 5.82
CA TYR A 164 2.77 -13.02 7.04
C TYR A 164 3.04 -12.21 8.31
N GLY A 165 3.77 -11.10 8.20
CA GLY A 165 4.14 -10.25 9.33
C GLY A 165 5.42 -10.67 10.03
N HIS A 166 6.44 -11.06 9.26
CA HIS A 166 7.79 -11.32 9.79
C HIS A 166 8.31 -10.11 10.59
N THR A 167 9.03 -10.39 11.67
CA THR A 167 9.63 -9.37 12.54
C THR A 167 11.11 -9.68 12.76
N LYS A 168 11.91 -8.61 12.79
CA LYS A 168 13.32 -8.62 13.15
C LYS A 168 13.53 -8.10 14.57
N GLY A 169 12.48 -8.05 15.39
CA GLY A 169 12.53 -7.51 16.75
C GLY A 169 12.91 -6.03 16.83
N GLY A 170 12.68 -5.27 15.75
CA GLY A 170 13.08 -3.88 15.65
C GLY A 170 14.52 -3.66 15.16
N ASN A 171 15.23 -4.69 14.73
CA ASN A 171 16.50 -4.52 14.02
C ASN A 171 16.21 -4.15 12.55
N ASN A 172 16.68 -2.98 12.11
CA ASN A 172 16.43 -2.48 10.76
C ASN A 172 17.63 -2.64 9.81
N ASN A 173 18.66 -3.40 10.20
CA ASN A 173 19.86 -3.60 9.40
C ASN A 173 20.49 -4.97 9.69
N THR A 174 19.79 -6.04 9.33
CA THR A 174 20.16 -7.41 9.71
C THR A 174 21.25 -8.05 8.85
N TYR A 175 22.17 -7.26 8.28
CA TYR A 175 23.14 -7.71 7.29
C TYR A 175 24.11 -8.80 7.78
N CYS A 176 24.40 -8.84 9.10
CA CYS A 176 25.40 -9.72 9.70
C CYS A 176 24.82 -10.97 10.40
N HIS A 177 23.52 -11.25 10.22
CA HIS A 177 22.85 -12.33 10.95
C HIS A 177 22.52 -13.52 10.04
N ASP A 178 23.15 -14.66 10.30
CA ASP A 178 22.80 -15.95 9.70
C ASP A 178 21.95 -16.79 10.68
N ASN A 179 20.74 -16.31 10.94
CA ASN A 179 19.80 -16.93 11.88
C ASN A 179 18.34 -16.57 11.55
N ASP A 180 17.42 -16.98 12.43
CA ASP A 180 15.98 -16.84 12.26
C ASP A 180 15.50 -15.42 11.94
N ILE A 181 16.24 -14.37 12.32
CA ILE A 181 15.91 -12.97 11.99
C ILE A 181 15.89 -12.67 10.48
N ASN A 182 16.56 -13.50 9.67
CA ASN A 182 16.62 -13.38 8.21
C ASN A 182 16.03 -14.60 7.50
N TYR A 183 15.58 -15.63 8.24
CA TYR A 183 15.01 -16.83 7.65
C TYR A 183 13.50 -16.69 7.45
N PHE A 184 12.98 -17.39 6.44
CA PHE A 184 11.55 -17.48 6.23
C PHE A 184 10.91 -18.40 7.29
N TRP A 185 10.00 -17.87 8.09
CA TRP A 185 9.27 -18.62 9.14
C TRP A 185 8.02 -19.28 8.57
N TRP A 186 8.18 -20.50 8.05
CA TRP A 186 7.09 -21.28 7.46
C TRP A 186 5.93 -21.55 8.42
N ASP A 187 6.24 -21.83 9.68
CA ASP A 187 5.27 -22.03 10.77
C ASP A 187 4.43 -20.77 11.00
N LYS A 188 5.05 -19.59 11.02
CA LYS A 188 4.35 -18.29 11.17
C LYS A 188 3.52 -17.92 9.96
N LYS A 189 4.00 -18.25 8.76
CA LYS A 189 3.19 -18.13 7.55
C LYS A 189 1.94 -19.02 7.62
N ASP A 190 2.06 -20.25 8.13
CA ASP A 190 0.91 -21.15 8.28
C ASP A 190 -0.07 -20.70 9.37
N GLU A 191 0.40 -20.17 10.49
CA GLU A 191 -0.43 -19.51 11.51
C GLU A 191 -1.21 -18.31 10.94
N SER A 192 -0.63 -17.57 10.00
CA SER A 192 -1.22 -16.39 9.35
C SER A 192 -2.15 -16.72 8.17
N SER A 193 -2.24 -18.00 7.77
CA SER A 193 -2.91 -18.45 6.54
C SER A 193 -4.39 -18.09 6.44
N SER A 194 -5.09 -17.93 7.57
CA SER A 194 -6.48 -17.49 7.65
C SER A 194 -6.66 -16.01 8.03
N ASP A 195 -5.56 -15.27 8.24
CA ASP A 195 -5.56 -13.87 8.68
C ASP A 195 -4.83 -12.96 7.67
N PHE A 196 -3.61 -12.51 7.98
CA PHE A 196 -2.93 -11.50 7.16
C PHE A 196 -2.38 -12.08 5.85
N PHE A 197 -1.81 -13.29 5.88
CA PHE A 197 -1.37 -13.97 4.65
C PHE A 197 -2.53 -14.19 3.68
N ARG A 198 -3.72 -14.52 4.19
CA ARG A 198 -4.96 -14.61 3.39
C ARG A 198 -5.26 -13.29 2.68
N PHE A 199 -5.23 -12.19 3.43
CA PHE A 199 -5.46 -10.84 2.90
C PHE A 199 -4.44 -10.51 1.81
N CYS A 200 -3.15 -10.74 2.06
CA CYS A 200 -2.08 -10.49 1.10
C CYS A 200 -2.28 -11.30 -0.20
N HIS A 201 -2.54 -12.60 -0.07
CA HIS A 201 -2.81 -13.48 -1.20
C HIS A 201 -3.99 -12.99 -2.06
N LEU A 202 -5.11 -12.65 -1.42
CA LEU A 202 -6.29 -12.17 -2.15
C LEU A 202 -6.08 -10.80 -2.79
N MET A 203 -5.38 -9.88 -2.12
CA MET A 203 -5.04 -8.56 -2.69
C MET A 203 -4.09 -8.69 -3.89
N THR A 204 -3.12 -9.60 -3.85
CA THR A 204 -2.23 -9.87 -4.99
C THR A 204 -3.02 -10.44 -6.17
N ASN A 205 -3.91 -11.42 -5.93
CA ASN A 205 -4.77 -11.95 -6.99
C ASN A 205 -5.70 -10.86 -7.56
N PHE A 206 -6.31 -10.05 -6.69
CA PHE A 206 -7.17 -8.95 -7.11
C PHE A 206 -6.44 -7.96 -8.00
N ARG A 207 -5.19 -7.58 -7.66
CA ARG A 207 -4.37 -6.73 -8.53
C ARG A 207 -4.17 -7.36 -9.90
N HIS A 208 -3.86 -8.65 -9.98
CA HIS A 208 -3.67 -9.35 -11.26
C HIS A 208 -4.95 -9.43 -12.10
N GLU A 209 -6.12 -9.49 -11.47
CA GLU A 209 -7.41 -9.53 -12.14
C GLU A 209 -7.93 -8.15 -12.59
N CYS A 210 -7.37 -7.06 -12.04
CA CYS A 210 -7.73 -5.68 -12.36
C CYS A 210 -6.78 -5.13 -13.42
N GLU A 211 -7.26 -4.97 -14.64
CA GLU A 211 -6.47 -4.35 -15.72
C GLU A 211 -6.04 -2.92 -15.36
N SER A 212 -6.89 -2.20 -14.63
CA SER A 212 -6.63 -0.83 -14.22
C SER A 212 -5.51 -0.69 -13.18
N LEU A 213 -5.10 -1.77 -12.49
CA LEU A 213 -4.04 -1.74 -11.46
C LEU A 213 -2.66 -2.14 -12.01
N GLY A 214 -2.39 -1.74 -13.25
CA GLY A 214 -1.14 -2.01 -13.96
C GLY A 214 -1.09 -1.34 -15.32
N LEU A 215 -1.56 -0.09 -15.40
CA LEU A 215 -1.68 0.62 -16.67
C LEU A 215 -0.31 0.81 -17.34
N TYR A 216 -0.30 0.68 -18.67
CA TYR A 216 0.90 0.93 -19.46
C TYR A 216 1.31 2.41 -19.45
N ASP A 217 0.32 3.30 -19.47
CA ASP A 217 0.47 4.76 -19.41
C ASP A 217 -0.04 5.31 -18.07
N PHE A 218 0.39 6.53 -17.72
CA PHE A 218 -0.13 7.21 -16.54
C PHE A 218 -1.65 7.40 -16.65
N PRO A 219 -2.40 7.19 -15.54
CA PRO A 219 -3.84 7.38 -15.56
C PRO A 219 -4.19 8.83 -15.86
N THR A 220 -5.16 9.02 -16.76
CA THR A 220 -5.73 10.34 -17.08
C THR A 220 -7.00 10.59 -16.27
N ALA A 221 -7.54 11.81 -16.31
CA ALA A 221 -8.81 12.16 -15.67
C ALA A 221 -10.02 11.36 -16.22
N GLU A 222 -9.89 10.74 -17.39
CA GLU A 222 -10.90 9.81 -17.91
C GLU A 222 -10.89 8.47 -17.20
N ARG A 223 -9.74 8.05 -16.66
CA ARG A 223 -9.56 6.75 -16.00
C ARG A 223 -9.66 6.87 -14.49
N LEU A 224 -9.06 7.91 -13.91
CA LEU A 224 -8.99 8.11 -12.47
C LEU A 224 -9.62 9.45 -12.08
N GLN A 225 -10.55 9.42 -11.11
CA GLN A 225 -11.13 10.63 -10.52
C GLN A 225 -10.87 10.67 -9.02
N TRP A 226 -10.38 11.81 -8.53
CA TRP A 226 -10.12 12.00 -7.10
C TRP A 226 -11.38 12.43 -6.35
N HIS A 227 -11.52 11.94 -5.11
CA HIS A 227 -12.60 12.29 -4.20
C HIS A 227 -12.04 12.59 -2.80
N GLY A 228 -12.81 13.29 -1.99
CA GLY A 228 -12.60 13.40 -0.55
C GLY A 228 -13.67 12.63 0.19
N GLN A 229 -14.06 13.12 1.37
CA GLN A 229 -15.25 12.61 2.07
C GLN A 229 -16.54 12.83 1.25
N ALA A 230 -16.51 13.75 0.28
CA ALA A 230 -17.55 13.94 -0.71
C ALA A 230 -17.03 13.69 -2.14
N PRO A 231 -17.87 13.22 -3.07
CA PRO A 231 -17.47 12.96 -4.46
C PRO A 231 -16.92 14.20 -5.16
N GLY A 232 -15.76 14.07 -5.81
CA GLY A 232 -15.19 15.12 -6.67
C GLY A 232 -14.61 16.29 -5.90
N ARG A 233 -14.46 16.14 -4.57
CA ARG A 233 -13.93 17.16 -3.65
C ARG A 233 -12.73 16.61 -2.86
N PRO A 234 -11.61 16.27 -3.51
CA PRO A 234 -10.41 15.86 -2.79
C PRO A 234 -9.86 17.02 -1.94
N ASP A 235 -9.19 16.67 -0.85
CA ASP A 235 -8.53 17.63 0.05
C ASP A 235 -7.02 17.45 -0.01
N TRP A 236 -6.34 18.43 -0.60
CA TRP A 236 -4.87 18.48 -0.73
C TRP A 236 -4.22 19.45 0.26
N SER A 237 -4.96 19.91 1.27
CA SER A 237 -4.41 20.78 2.31
C SER A 237 -3.38 20.05 3.17
N GLU A 238 -2.53 20.83 3.85
CA GLU A 238 -1.49 20.30 4.74
C GLU A 238 -2.05 19.40 5.85
N THR A 239 -3.28 19.64 6.31
CA THR A 239 -3.90 18.86 7.38
C THR A 239 -4.71 17.66 6.88
N SER A 240 -4.83 17.49 5.55
CA SER A 240 -5.55 16.37 4.96
C SER A 240 -4.86 15.04 5.26
N ARG A 241 -5.67 14.06 5.67
CA ARG A 241 -5.25 12.67 5.90
C ARG A 241 -6.22 11.69 5.25
N PHE A 242 -6.88 12.13 4.19
CA PHE A 242 -7.84 11.32 3.46
C PHE A 242 -7.61 11.46 1.96
N VAL A 243 -7.46 10.33 1.29
CA VAL A 243 -7.31 10.26 -0.16
C VAL A 243 -8.21 9.15 -0.68
N ALA A 244 -9.05 9.47 -1.66
CA ALA A 244 -9.89 8.50 -2.33
C ALA A 244 -9.93 8.75 -3.83
N PHE A 245 -10.16 7.69 -4.60
CA PHE A 245 -10.32 7.79 -6.04
C PHE A 245 -11.25 6.70 -6.57
N THR A 246 -11.89 6.99 -7.70
CA THR A 246 -12.45 5.96 -8.57
C THR A 246 -11.49 5.68 -9.72
N LEU A 247 -11.50 4.44 -10.20
CA LEU A 247 -10.70 3.99 -11.32
C LEU A 247 -11.56 3.09 -12.22
N ILE A 248 -11.66 3.45 -13.50
CA ILE A 248 -12.37 2.65 -14.50
C ILE A 248 -11.52 1.43 -14.85
N ASP A 249 -12.14 0.26 -14.81
CA ASP A 249 -11.50 -1.03 -15.07
C ASP A 249 -12.28 -1.79 -16.15
N SER A 250 -11.58 -2.26 -17.18
CA SER A 250 -12.24 -2.98 -18.28
C SER A 250 -12.80 -4.36 -17.88
N VAL A 251 -12.35 -4.93 -16.76
CA VAL A 251 -12.73 -6.26 -16.25
C VAL A 251 -13.69 -6.15 -15.06
N LYS A 252 -13.40 -5.26 -14.11
CA LYS A 252 -14.18 -5.04 -12.88
C LYS A 252 -15.21 -3.90 -13.00
N GLY A 253 -15.26 -3.20 -14.13
CA GLY A 253 -16.13 -2.06 -14.38
C GLY A 253 -15.57 -0.77 -13.79
N GLU A 254 -15.73 -0.58 -12.49
CA GLU A 254 -15.19 0.57 -11.78
C GLU A 254 -14.90 0.20 -10.32
N ILE A 255 -13.76 0.64 -9.80
CA ILE A 255 -13.38 0.47 -8.41
C ILE A 255 -13.32 1.81 -7.70
N TYR A 256 -13.72 1.85 -6.43
CA TYR A 256 -13.52 2.98 -5.54
C TYR A 256 -12.54 2.55 -4.45
N VAL A 257 -11.48 3.33 -4.25
CA VAL A 257 -10.47 3.09 -3.23
C VAL A 257 -10.37 4.31 -2.34
N ALA A 258 -10.32 4.11 -1.02
CA ALA A 258 -10.10 5.20 -0.07
C ALA A 258 -9.15 4.80 1.05
N PHE A 259 -8.40 5.79 1.52
CA PHE A 259 -7.49 5.70 2.65
C PHE A 259 -7.86 6.79 3.67
N ASN A 260 -8.30 6.38 4.86
CA ASN A 260 -8.50 7.24 6.00
C ASN A 260 -7.32 7.10 6.96
N ALA A 261 -6.37 8.05 6.92
CA ALA A 261 -5.25 8.15 7.85
C ALA A 261 -5.50 9.14 9.01
N TYR A 262 -6.77 9.56 9.21
CA TYR A 262 -7.16 10.27 10.43
C TYR A 262 -7.18 9.32 11.63
N HIS A 263 -7.01 9.91 12.82
CA HIS A 263 -7.16 9.23 14.10
C HIS A 263 -8.63 9.08 14.54
N PHE A 264 -9.57 9.57 13.73
CA PHE A 264 -11.02 9.45 13.95
C PHE A 264 -11.71 8.77 12.75
N PRO A 265 -12.89 8.14 12.96
CA PRO A 265 -13.69 7.57 11.88
C PRO A 265 -14.31 8.67 11.01
N VAL A 266 -14.57 8.34 9.74
CA VAL A 266 -15.27 9.21 8.78
C VAL A 266 -16.40 8.46 8.11
N THR A 267 -17.47 9.16 7.74
CA THR A 267 -18.49 8.63 6.82
C THR A 267 -18.28 9.32 5.48
N ILE A 268 -18.04 8.55 4.43
CA ILE A 268 -17.81 9.08 3.09
C ILE A 268 -19.07 8.96 2.25
N ALA A 269 -19.32 9.95 1.40
CA ALA A 269 -20.29 9.88 0.33
C ALA A 269 -19.62 9.36 -0.94
N LEU A 270 -20.22 8.33 -1.53
CA LEU A 270 -19.75 7.65 -2.73
C LEU A 270 -20.30 8.35 -3.98
N PRO A 271 -19.56 8.36 -5.11
CA PRO A 271 -20.04 8.96 -6.34
C PRO A 271 -21.24 8.17 -6.89
N GLU A 272 -22.31 8.89 -7.24
CA GLU A 272 -23.48 8.26 -7.83
C GLU A 272 -23.19 7.73 -9.23
N ARG A 273 -23.74 6.55 -9.53
CA ARG A 273 -23.66 5.87 -10.82
C ARG A 273 -25.06 5.34 -11.15
N PRO A 274 -25.85 6.05 -11.98
CA PRO A 274 -27.22 5.65 -12.28
C PRO A 274 -27.30 4.22 -12.80
N GLY A 275 -28.17 3.39 -12.20
CA GLY A 275 -28.31 1.97 -12.53
C GLY A 275 -27.30 1.03 -11.87
N TYR A 276 -26.41 1.56 -11.02
CA TYR A 276 -25.39 0.79 -10.32
C TYR A 276 -25.37 1.10 -8.83
N ARG A 277 -24.72 0.24 -8.06
CA ARG A 277 -24.44 0.41 -6.63
C ARG A 277 -23.00 -0.01 -6.31
N TRP A 278 -22.43 0.63 -5.30
CA TRP A 278 -21.14 0.23 -4.75
C TRP A 278 -21.31 -0.95 -3.78
N GLU A 279 -20.52 -1.99 -3.96
CA GLU A 279 -20.43 -3.11 -3.01
C GLU A 279 -19.05 -3.15 -2.35
N PRO A 280 -18.95 -3.35 -1.03
CA PRO A 280 -17.66 -3.48 -0.37
C PRO A 280 -16.97 -4.78 -0.80
N LEU A 281 -15.69 -4.66 -1.11
CA LEU A 281 -14.80 -5.79 -1.37
C LEU A 281 -13.75 -5.91 -0.27
N VAL A 282 -13.12 -4.80 0.09
CA VAL A 282 -12.04 -4.75 1.09
C VAL A 282 -12.36 -3.69 2.12
N ASP A 283 -12.20 -4.02 3.39
CA ASP A 283 -12.29 -3.07 4.51
C ASP A 283 -11.30 -3.50 5.61
N THR A 284 -10.17 -2.80 5.70
CA THR A 284 -9.11 -3.14 6.66
C THR A 284 -9.54 -2.98 8.11
N SER A 285 -10.70 -2.35 8.37
CA SER A 285 -11.26 -2.22 9.70
C SER A 285 -11.94 -3.47 10.23
N LYS A 286 -12.30 -4.41 9.35
CA LYS A 286 -12.98 -5.65 9.70
C LYS A 286 -11.97 -6.72 10.14
N PRO A 287 -12.35 -7.66 11.03
CA PRO A 287 -11.54 -8.83 11.31
C PRO A 287 -11.56 -9.78 10.10
N ALA A 288 -10.49 -10.55 9.92
CA ALA A 288 -10.51 -11.67 9.00
C ALA A 288 -11.62 -12.68 9.38
N PRO A 289 -12.31 -13.29 8.40
CA PRO A 289 -12.09 -13.17 6.95
C PRO A 289 -12.88 -12.02 6.27
N PHE A 290 -13.58 -11.17 7.03
CA PHE A 290 -14.43 -10.11 6.49
C PHE A 290 -13.67 -8.84 6.08
N ASP A 291 -12.36 -8.80 6.30
CA ASP A 291 -11.45 -7.78 5.77
C ASP A 291 -11.32 -7.82 4.24
N PHE A 292 -11.63 -8.97 3.64
CA PHE A 292 -11.73 -9.16 2.19
C PHE A 292 -12.89 -10.11 1.87
N LEU A 293 -13.95 -9.59 1.27
CA LEU A 293 -15.20 -10.29 0.94
C LEU A 293 -15.11 -11.04 -0.40
N SER A 294 -14.30 -12.10 -0.45
CA SER A 294 -14.16 -12.97 -1.63
C SER A 294 -15.48 -13.66 -1.99
N SER A 295 -15.65 -14.01 -3.26
CA SER A 295 -16.89 -14.62 -3.77
C SER A 295 -17.28 -15.93 -3.10
N ASN A 296 -16.30 -16.69 -2.59
CA ASN A 296 -16.49 -17.96 -1.90
C ASN A 296 -16.63 -17.82 -0.37
N LEU A 297 -16.65 -16.61 0.17
CA LEU A 297 -16.72 -16.38 1.61
C LEU A 297 -18.11 -16.74 2.18
N PRO A 298 -18.22 -17.65 3.17
CA PRO A 298 -19.48 -17.88 3.87
C PRO A 298 -20.00 -16.59 4.50
N GLU A 299 -21.32 -16.38 4.46
CA GLU A 299 -21.98 -15.19 5.02
C GLU A 299 -21.59 -13.85 4.36
N ARG A 300 -20.95 -13.86 3.17
CA ARG A 300 -20.66 -12.64 2.40
C ARG A 300 -21.89 -11.72 2.26
N ASP A 301 -23.02 -12.27 1.84
CA ASP A 301 -24.24 -11.48 1.62
C ASP A 301 -24.80 -10.91 2.93
N THR A 302 -24.68 -11.64 4.03
CA THR A 302 -25.06 -11.16 5.36
C THR A 302 -24.15 -10.00 5.78
N ALA A 303 -22.83 -10.13 5.57
CA ALA A 303 -21.88 -9.06 5.84
C ALA A 303 -22.17 -7.80 5.03
N ILE A 304 -22.49 -7.93 3.73
CA ILE A 304 -22.87 -6.78 2.88
C ILE A 304 -24.19 -6.15 3.36
N LYS A 305 -25.20 -6.98 3.71
CA LYS A 305 -26.48 -6.49 4.23
C LYS A 305 -26.35 -5.66 5.51
N GLN A 306 -25.33 -5.91 6.34
CA GLN A 306 -25.10 -5.07 7.53
C GLN A 306 -24.78 -3.60 7.18
N TYR A 307 -24.35 -3.33 5.95
CA TYR A 307 -24.07 -1.98 5.44
C TYR A 307 -25.18 -1.42 4.55
N SER A 308 -26.27 -2.15 4.31
CA SER A 308 -27.28 -1.74 3.32
C SER A 308 -27.82 -0.33 3.62
N HIS A 309 -28.09 0.00 4.88
CA HIS A 309 -28.56 1.34 5.25
C HIS A 309 -27.62 2.48 4.82
N PHE A 310 -26.30 2.26 4.88
CA PHE A 310 -25.32 3.22 4.40
C PHE A 310 -25.26 3.21 2.87
N LEU A 311 -25.13 2.02 2.27
CA LEU A 311 -24.97 1.86 0.82
C LEU A 311 -26.20 2.34 0.03
N ASP A 312 -27.42 2.12 0.55
CA ASP A 312 -28.68 2.60 -0.02
C ASP A 312 -28.75 4.14 -0.04
N SER A 313 -27.97 4.80 0.82
CA SER A 313 -27.79 6.26 0.86
C SER A 313 -26.51 6.73 0.14
N ASN A 314 -25.82 5.85 -0.60
CA ASN A 314 -24.49 6.09 -1.18
C ASN A 314 -23.46 6.57 -0.15
N LEU A 315 -23.53 6.04 1.08
CA LEU A 315 -22.58 6.32 2.16
C LEU A 315 -21.75 5.08 2.49
N TYR A 316 -20.57 5.29 3.07
CA TYR A 316 -19.77 4.22 3.66
C TYR A 316 -19.05 4.68 4.94
N PRO A 317 -19.19 3.97 6.08
CA PRO A 317 -18.46 4.31 7.29
C PRO A 317 -17.04 3.69 7.27
N MET A 318 -16.02 4.51 7.48
CA MET A 318 -14.62 4.08 7.61
C MET A 318 -14.12 4.34 9.02
N LEU A 319 -13.46 3.35 9.64
CA LEU A 319 -12.82 3.56 10.94
C LEU A 319 -11.57 4.45 10.78
N SER A 320 -11.03 4.98 11.89
CA SER A 320 -9.70 5.59 11.89
C SER A 320 -8.65 4.62 11.36
N TYR A 321 -7.63 5.18 10.70
CA TYR A 321 -6.52 4.44 10.11
C TYR A 321 -6.98 3.23 9.28
N SER A 322 -7.96 3.38 8.40
CA SER A 322 -8.50 2.26 7.60
C SER A 322 -8.51 2.57 6.11
N SER A 323 -8.55 1.52 5.31
CA SER A 323 -8.59 1.60 3.85
C SER A 323 -9.66 0.67 3.32
N VAL A 324 -10.31 1.07 2.24
CA VAL A 324 -11.41 0.31 1.63
C VAL A 324 -11.25 0.20 0.13
N ILE A 325 -11.79 -0.87 -0.43
CA ILE A 325 -12.04 -1.03 -1.87
C ILE A 325 -13.52 -1.42 -2.02
N LEU A 326 -14.22 -0.69 -2.86
CA LEU A 326 -15.57 -1.00 -3.30
C LEU A 326 -15.57 -1.23 -4.80
N THR A 327 -16.43 -2.12 -5.27
CA THR A 327 -16.62 -2.42 -6.70
C THR A 327 -18.01 -2.00 -7.13
N LEU A 328 -18.11 -1.43 -8.33
CA LEU A 328 -19.39 -1.05 -8.90
C LEU A 328 -20.12 -2.28 -9.45
N THR A 329 -21.38 -2.46 -9.07
CA THR A 329 -22.22 -3.58 -9.52
C THR A 329 -23.56 -3.07 -10.05
N PRO A 330 -24.16 -3.73 -11.05
CA PRO A 330 -25.50 -3.36 -11.51
C PRO A 330 -26.50 -3.41 -10.36
N ALA A 331 -27.31 -2.35 -10.21
CA ALA A 331 -28.40 -2.38 -9.26
C ALA A 331 -29.45 -3.39 -9.75
N VAL A 332 -29.74 -4.41 -8.93
CA VAL A 332 -30.86 -5.31 -9.22
C VAL A 332 -32.13 -4.47 -9.06
N ILE A 333 -32.79 -4.16 -10.18
CA ILE A 333 -34.11 -3.53 -10.17
C ILE A 333 -35.05 -4.56 -9.55
N ALA A 334 -35.50 -4.29 -8.32
CA ALA A 334 -36.48 -5.10 -7.62
C ALA A 334 -37.87 -4.94 -8.25
#